data_AF-A0A543NJD6-F1
#
_entry.id   AF-A0A543NJD6-F1
#
_cell.length_a   1.000
_cell.length_b   1.000
_cell.length_c   1.000
_cell.angle_alpha   90.00
_cell.angle_beta   90.00
_cell.angle_gamma   90.00
#
_symmetry.space_group_name_H-M   'P 1'
#
loop_
_entity.id
_entity.type
_entity.pdbx_description
1 polymer ?
#
loop_
_entity_poly.entity_id
_entity_poly.type
_entity_poly.pdbx_seq_one_letter_code
_entity_poly.pdbx_strand_id
1 'polypeptide(L)'
;MTTEPTEEQRSSLVQLRNAHQDSGWVFWYGTTTRQYWAAHTRLMVLLYAEEPHELDRAAHQVSRWWYSTARPPAPRLTRRVPRPRPREHRPAGQPQPA
;
A
#
# COMPACT_ATOMS: atom_id res chain seq x y z
N MET A 1 -36.57 -9.91 -16.39
CA MET A 1 -35.64 -10.86 -17.04
C MET A 1 -34.27 -10.63 -16.45
N THR A 2 -33.78 -11.55 -15.62
CA THR A 2 -32.43 -11.48 -15.03
C THR A 2 -31.50 -12.20 -15.99
N THR A 3 -30.70 -11.45 -16.74
CA THR A 3 -29.73 -12.04 -17.67
C THR A 3 -28.54 -12.52 -16.85
N GLU A 4 -28.33 -13.82 -16.77
CA GLU A 4 -27.14 -14.37 -16.11
C GLU A 4 -25.86 -13.95 -16.87
N PRO A 5 -24.73 -13.73 -16.18
CA PRO A 5 -23.46 -13.45 -16.84
C PRO A 5 -23.05 -14.62 -17.75
N THR A 6 -22.46 -14.30 -18.89
CA THR A 6 -21.93 -15.28 -19.85
C THR A 6 -20.77 -16.06 -19.24
N GLU A 7 -20.44 -17.24 -19.79
CA GLU A 7 -19.33 -18.05 -19.27
C GLU A 7 -17.98 -17.31 -19.37
N GLU A 8 -17.79 -16.53 -20.43
CA GLU A 8 -16.62 -15.67 -20.61
C GLU A 8 -16.51 -14.61 -19.50
N GLN A 9 -17.63 -13.98 -19.14
CA GLN A 9 -17.69 -13.00 -18.04
C GLN A 9 -17.37 -13.65 -16.69
N ARG A 10 -17.87 -14.87 -16.45
CA ARG A 10 -17.57 -15.63 -15.23
C ARG A 10 -16.09 -16.00 -15.15
N SER A 11 -15.53 -16.51 -16.23
CA SER A 11 -14.10 -16.86 -16.32
C SER A 11 -13.22 -15.63 -16.07
N SER A 12 -13.57 -14.48 -16.67
CA SER A 12 -12.89 -13.20 -16.45
C SER A 12 -12.96 -12.74 -14.98
N LEU A 13 -14.13 -12.88 -14.34
CA LEU A 13 -14.27 -12.58 -12.91
C LEU A 13 -13.44 -13.49 -12.02
N VAL A 14 -13.33 -14.77 -12.34
CA VAL A 14 -12.48 -15.71 -11.60
C VAL A 14 -11.01 -15.29 -11.71
N GLN A 15 -10.56 -14.92 -12.92
CA GLN A 15 -9.19 -14.41 -13.13
C GLN A 15 -8.92 -13.15 -12.31
N LEU A 16 -9.83 -12.16 -12.34
CA LEU A 16 -9.72 -10.94 -11.55
C LEU A 16 -9.64 -11.23 -10.04
N ARG A 17 -10.50 -12.10 -9.53
CA ARG A 17 -10.51 -12.47 -8.11
C ARG A 17 -9.21 -13.17 -7.70
N ASN A 18 -8.70 -14.07 -8.54
CA ASN A 18 -7.45 -14.77 -8.28
C ASN A 18 -6.25 -13.81 -8.28
N ALA A 19 -6.20 -12.85 -9.22
CA ALA A 19 -5.13 -11.87 -9.30
C ALA A 19 -5.08 -10.92 -8.08
N HIS A 20 -6.20 -10.74 -7.38
CA HIS A 20 -6.37 -9.77 -6.29
C HIS A 20 -6.83 -10.40 -4.96
N GLN A 21 -6.63 -11.70 -4.79
CA GLN A 21 -7.12 -12.43 -3.61
C GLN A 21 -6.57 -11.86 -2.28
N ASP A 22 -5.36 -11.32 -2.30
CA ASP A 22 -4.65 -10.81 -1.12
C ASP A 22 -4.72 -9.27 -0.98
N SER A 23 -5.38 -8.57 -1.91
CA SER A 23 -5.37 -7.10 -1.98
C SER A 23 -6.67 -6.46 -1.44
N GLY A 24 -7.63 -7.24 -0.95
CA GLY A 24 -8.85 -6.73 -0.29
C GLY A 24 -9.91 -6.18 -1.25
N TRP A 25 -9.79 -6.50 -2.53
CA TRP A 25 -10.75 -6.20 -3.58
C TRP A 25 -11.82 -7.28 -3.70
N VAL A 26 -13.03 -6.86 -4.03
CA VAL A 26 -14.16 -7.73 -4.37
C VAL A 26 -14.65 -7.36 -5.76
N PHE A 27 -14.74 -8.33 -6.66
CA PHE A 27 -15.16 -8.13 -8.06
C PHE A 27 -16.50 -8.80 -8.35
N TRP A 28 -17.33 -8.14 -9.15
CA TRP A 28 -18.59 -8.70 -9.67
C TRP A 28 -18.94 -8.10 -11.02
N TYR A 29 -19.91 -8.72 -11.70
CA TYR A 29 -20.47 -8.21 -12.95
C TYR A 29 -21.91 -7.78 -12.70
N GLY A 30 -22.22 -6.52 -13.02
CA GLY A 30 -23.57 -5.98 -12.95
C GLY A 30 -24.33 -6.34 -14.21
N THR A 31 -25.20 -7.34 -14.16
CA THR A 31 -25.95 -7.81 -15.33
C THR A 31 -26.91 -6.75 -15.89
N THR A 32 -27.48 -5.93 -15.01
CA THR A 32 -28.32 -4.77 -15.40
C THR A 32 -27.50 -3.67 -16.07
N THR A 33 -26.32 -3.35 -15.55
CA THR A 33 -25.47 -2.27 -16.08
C THR A 33 -24.54 -2.73 -17.21
N ARG A 34 -24.43 -4.05 -17.41
CA ARG A 34 -23.47 -4.72 -18.32
C ARG A 34 -22.00 -4.32 -18.08
N GLN A 35 -21.65 -4.06 -16.82
CA GLN A 35 -20.32 -3.58 -16.45
C GLN A 35 -19.69 -4.47 -15.39
N TYR A 36 -18.37 -4.55 -15.41
CA TYR A 36 -17.59 -5.08 -14.30
C TYR A 36 -17.45 -4.02 -13.21
N TRP A 37 -17.49 -4.48 -11.97
CA TRP A 37 -17.39 -3.65 -10.79
C TRP A 37 -16.37 -4.23 -9.83
N ALA A 38 -15.67 -3.33 -9.12
CA ALA A 38 -14.77 -3.70 -8.04
C ALA A 38 -14.94 -2.76 -6.84
N ALA A 39 -14.95 -3.31 -5.63
CA ALA A 39 -14.93 -2.53 -4.40
C ALA A 39 -13.73 -2.92 -3.54
N HIS A 40 -13.07 -1.94 -2.95
CA HIS A 40 -12.01 -2.19 -1.97
C HIS A 40 -12.52 -1.94 -0.55
N THR A 41 -12.49 -2.99 0.26
CA THR A 41 -13.05 -3.01 1.63
C THR A 41 -12.42 -2.04 2.63
N ARG A 42 -11.14 -1.66 2.46
CA ARG A 42 -10.43 -0.74 3.36
C ARG A 42 -10.32 0.68 2.80
N LEU A 43 -10.17 0.81 1.49
CA LEU A 43 -9.95 2.11 0.85
C LEU A 43 -11.25 2.88 0.62
N MET A 44 -12.41 2.23 0.79
CA MET A 44 -13.72 2.84 0.51
C MET A 44 -13.81 3.35 -0.94
N VAL A 45 -13.24 2.59 -1.88
CA VAL A 45 -13.25 2.90 -3.32
C VAL A 45 -14.14 1.91 -4.05
N LEU A 46 -14.94 2.43 -4.98
CA LEU A 46 -15.75 1.68 -5.94
C LEU A 46 -15.27 2.02 -7.35
N LEU A 47 -15.02 1.00 -8.16
CA LEU A 47 -14.60 1.10 -9.56
C LEU A 47 -15.60 0.37 -10.45
N TYR A 48 -15.71 0.85 -11.69
CA TYR A 48 -16.44 0.16 -12.75
C TYR A 48 -15.65 0.23 -14.06
N ALA A 49 -15.85 -0.75 -14.93
CA ALA A 49 -15.36 -0.73 -16.30
C ALA A 49 -16.24 -1.62 -17.20
N GLU A 50 -16.21 -1.36 -18.50
CA GLU A 50 -16.90 -2.20 -19.48
C GLU A 50 -16.10 -3.48 -19.75
N GLU A 51 -14.77 -3.39 -19.66
CA GLU A 51 -13.84 -4.46 -19.93
C GLU A 51 -13.10 -4.93 -18.67
N PRO A 52 -12.84 -6.24 -18.50
CA PRO A 52 -12.23 -6.77 -17.28
C PRO A 52 -10.78 -6.29 -17.11
N HIS A 53 -10.04 -6.13 -18.22
CA HIS A 53 -8.65 -5.70 -18.19
C HIS A 53 -8.48 -4.21 -17.84
N GLU A 54 -9.51 -3.39 -18.05
CA GLU A 54 -9.53 -2.00 -17.60
C GLU A 54 -9.75 -1.93 -16.09
N LEU A 55 -10.67 -2.75 -15.58
CA LEU A 55 -10.94 -2.84 -14.15
C LEU A 55 -9.71 -3.32 -13.37
N ASP A 56 -8.99 -4.32 -13.91
CA ASP A 56 -7.75 -4.83 -13.34
C ASP A 56 -6.69 -3.73 -13.19
N ARG A 57 -6.43 -2.99 -14.29
CA ARG A 57 -5.46 -1.89 -14.31
C ARG A 57 -5.83 -0.81 -13.30
N ALA A 58 -7.10 -0.43 -13.22
CA ALA A 58 -7.58 0.56 -12.27
C ALA A 58 -7.40 0.10 -10.81
N ALA A 59 -7.80 -1.14 -10.49
CA ALA A 59 -7.62 -1.72 -9.16
C ALA A 59 -6.13 -1.79 -8.76
N HIS A 60 -5.26 -2.16 -9.70
CA HIS A 60 -3.82 -2.20 -9.50
C HIS A 60 -3.24 -0.79 -9.25
N GLN A 61 -3.67 0.21 -10.01
CA GLN A 61 -3.22 1.60 -9.85
C GLN A 61 -3.63 2.18 -8.49
N VAL A 62 -4.89 1.97 -8.07
CA VAL A 62 -5.38 2.41 -6.76
C VAL A 62 -4.60 1.75 -5.63
N SER A 63 -4.39 0.42 -5.73
CA SER A 63 -3.62 -0.34 -4.74
C SER A 63 -2.18 0.18 -4.64
N ARG A 64 -1.51 0.36 -5.78
CA ARG A 64 -0.13 0.86 -5.84
C ARG A 64 -0.03 2.26 -5.23
N TRP A 65 -0.95 3.16 -5.57
CA TRP A 65 -0.97 4.50 -5.00
C TRP A 65 -1.09 4.45 -3.49
N TRP A 66 -2.06 3.70 -2.95
CA TRP A 66 -2.28 3.59 -1.52
C TRP A 66 -1.11 2.95 -0.76
N TYR A 67 -0.57 1.83 -1.25
CA TYR A 67 0.56 1.17 -0.60
C TYR A 67 1.87 1.99 -0.72
N SER A 68 1.99 2.86 -1.73
CA SER A 68 3.13 3.76 -1.86
C SER A 68 3.06 4.96 -0.89
N THR A 69 1.86 5.46 -0.60
CA THR A 69 1.65 6.61 0.31
C THR A 69 1.57 6.20 1.78
N ALA A 70 1.14 4.97 2.07
CA ALA A 70 1.03 4.45 3.43
C ALA A 70 2.36 3.97 4.04
N ARG A 71 3.48 4.00 3.31
CA ARG A 71 4.79 3.63 3.87
C ARG A 71 5.24 4.75 4.81
N PRO A 72 5.31 4.53 6.15
CA PRO A 72 5.91 5.54 7.02
C PRO A 72 7.33 5.81 6.53
N PRO A 73 7.79 7.07 6.50
CA PRO A 73 9.16 7.36 6.11
C PRO A 73 10.06 6.48 6.98
N ALA A 74 10.93 5.70 6.34
CA ALA A 74 11.87 4.85 7.06
C ALA A 74 12.51 5.71 8.16
N PRO A 75 12.56 5.23 9.42
CA PRO A 75 13.14 6.01 10.50
C PRO A 75 14.53 6.41 10.04
N ARG A 76 14.73 7.70 9.78
CA ARG A 76 16.04 8.25 9.45
C ARG A 76 16.89 7.86 10.65
N LEU A 77 17.83 6.92 10.46
CA LEU A 77 18.85 6.63 11.45
C LEU A 77 19.48 7.99 11.77
N THR A 78 19.10 8.56 12.90
CA THR A 78 19.63 9.82 13.36
C THR A 78 21.12 9.59 13.48
N ARG A 79 21.86 10.24 12.58
CA ARG A 79 23.32 10.24 12.56
C ARG A 79 23.78 10.37 14.00
N ARG A 80 24.45 9.33 14.53
CA ARG A 80 24.89 9.27 15.92
C ARG A 80 25.53 10.61 16.27
N VAL A 81 24.87 11.38 17.12
CA VAL A 81 25.47 12.58 17.69
C VAL A 81 26.76 12.12 18.37
N PRO A 82 27.93 12.70 18.08
CA PRO A 82 29.15 12.35 18.77
C PRO A 82 28.94 12.58 20.26
N ARG A 83 29.00 11.50 21.04
CA ARG A 83 28.91 11.56 22.50
C ARG A 83 30.06 12.46 22.99
N PRO A 84 29.82 13.59 23.66
CA PRO A 84 30.89 14.43 24.15
C PRO A 84 31.76 13.60 25.11
N ARG A 85 33.08 13.57 24.86
CA ARG A 85 34.03 12.89 25.74
C ARG A 85 33.96 13.52 27.13
N PRO A 86 34.05 12.72 28.22
CA PRO A 86 34.15 13.26 29.56
C PRO A 86 35.36 14.19 29.62
N ARG A 87 35.12 15.44 30.03
CA ARG A 87 36.17 16.43 30.26
C ARG A 87 36.93 15.95 31.50
N GLU A 88 38.14 15.44 31.31
CA GLU A 88 39.02 15.11 32.43
C GLU A 88 39.25 16.39 33.24
N HIS A 89 38.67 16.42 34.45
CA HIS A 89 39.00 17.42 35.45
C HIS A 89 40.43 17.16 35.89
N ARG A 90 41.37 17.92 35.32
CA ARG A 90 42.74 18.05 35.82
C ARG A 90 42.65 18.67 37.22
N PRO A 91 43.04 17.97 38.31
CA PRO A 91 43.13 18.62 39.60
C PRO A 91 44.30 19.60 39.57
N ALA A 92 44.01 20.85 39.91
CA ALA A 92 45.01 21.87 40.18
C ALA A 92 45.76 21.47 41.45
N GLY A 93 47.06 21.21 41.33
CA GLY A 93 47.90 20.95 42.50
C GLY A 93 49.13 20.13 42.17
N GLN A 94 50.17 20.79 41.64
CA GLN A 94 51.55 20.42 42.01
C GLN A 94 52.35 21.70 42.24
N PRO A 95 53.00 21.85 43.42
CA PRO A 95 53.84 22.99 43.74
C PRO A 95 55.17 22.94 42.98
N GLN A 96 55.68 24.12 42.60
CA GLN A 96 57.03 24.30 42.08
C GLN A 96 58.07 24.02 43.19
N PRO A 97 59.12 23.20 42.94
CA PRO A 97 60.28 23.16 43.81
C PRO A 97 61.18 24.38 43.60
N ALA A 98 61.83 24.77 44.69
CA ALA A 98 62.76 25.89 44.83
C ALA A 98 64.08 25.71 44.06
#